data_AF-A0A1M6G080-F1
#
_entry.id   AF-A0A1M6G080-F1
#
_cell.length_a   1.000
_cell.length_b   1.000
_cell.length_c   1.000
_cell.angle_alpha   90.00
_cell.angle_beta   90.00
_cell.angle_gamma   90.00
#
_symmetry.space_group_name_H-M   'P 1'
#
loop_
_entity.id
_entity.type
_entity.pdbx_description
1 polymer ?
#
loop_
_entity_poly.entity_id
_entity_poly.type
_entity_poly.pdbx_seq_one_letter_code
_entity_poly.pdbx_strand_id
1 'polypeptide(L)'
;MTADKITTFDVLIEIPRGSRNKYEYDFELKRMRFDRMLFSSMMYPADYGFIPETLALDGDPLDVLVLVNEPTFPGCVMEVKPIGVFHMADDKGPDEKVICVPVSDPIWNKLNDLKDVNPHLIKEIEHFFQVYKDLENKKVDVEGWGDVNEAKEILVKCTNRFNELENKPEGLFSIK
;
A
#
# COMPACT_ATOMS: atom_id res chain seq x y z
N MET A 1 -6.68 6.68 -17.46
CA MET A 1 -5.65 7.69 -17.11
C MET A 1 -4.32 7.24 -17.73
N THR A 2 -3.40 8.11 -18.15
CA THR A 2 -2.08 7.70 -18.68
C THR A 2 -1.02 7.79 -17.58
N ALA A 3 -0.07 6.86 -17.53
CA ALA A 3 0.91 6.75 -16.43
C ALA A 3 1.71 8.05 -16.22
N ASP A 4 2.12 8.71 -17.31
CA ASP A 4 2.87 9.98 -17.29
C ASP A 4 2.14 11.14 -16.58
N LYS A 5 0.81 11.05 -16.43
CA LYS A 5 0.00 12.11 -15.79
C LYS A 5 -0.17 11.91 -14.30
N ILE A 6 0.20 10.75 -13.76
CA ILE A 6 0.09 10.49 -12.33
C ILE A 6 1.26 11.15 -11.62
N THR A 7 0.94 12.20 -10.87
CA THR A 7 1.90 12.94 -10.03
C THR A 7 1.64 12.68 -8.56
N THR A 8 0.38 12.75 -8.14
CA THR A 8 -0.06 12.59 -6.75
C THR A 8 -1.45 11.96 -6.71
N PHE A 9 -1.83 11.38 -5.57
CA PHE A 9 -3.16 10.82 -5.32
C PHE A 9 -3.39 10.66 -3.81
N ASP A 10 -4.66 10.52 -3.42
CA ASP A 10 -5.03 10.26 -2.02
C ASP A 10 -4.97 8.77 -1.69
N VAL A 11 -4.58 8.47 -0.46
CA VAL A 11 -4.61 7.13 0.14
C VAL A 11 -5.32 7.17 1.48
N LEU A 12 -5.93 6.06 1.89
CA LEU A 12 -6.44 5.89 3.25
C LEU A 12 -5.48 4.99 4.02
N ILE A 13 -4.95 5.49 5.13
CA ILE A 13 -4.06 4.74 6.02
C ILE A 13 -4.88 3.84 6.93
N GLU A 14 -4.58 2.54 6.91
CA GLU A 14 -5.21 1.56 7.79
C GLU A 14 -4.33 1.28 9.01
N ILE A 15 -3.02 1.14 8.80
CA ILE A 15 -2.07 0.67 9.80
C ILE A 15 -0.92 1.66 9.91
N PRO A 16 -0.81 2.41 11.03
CA PRO A 16 0.31 3.32 11.24
C PRO A 16 1.62 2.55 11.43
N ARG A 17 2.72 3.16 11.00
CA ARG A 17 4.09 2.69 11.23
C ARG A 17 4.30 2.35 12.70
N GLY A 18 4.94 1.21 12.96
CA GLY A 18 5.17 0.72 14.33
C GLY A 18 3.99 -0.03 14.94
N SER A 19 2.84 -0.14 14.25
CA SER A 19 1.74 -0.96 14.73
C SER A 19 2.02 -2.46 14.55
N ARG A 20 1.72 -3.24 15.60
CA ARG A 20 1.61 -4.71 15.52
C ARG A 20 0.18 -5.18 15.25
N ASN A 21 -0.80 -4.31 15.41
CA ASN A 21 -2.19 -4.60 15.05
C ASN A 21 -2.37 -4.38 13.55
N LYS A 22 -2.92 -5.39 12.88
CA LYS A 22 -3.45 -5.27 11.53
C LYS A 22 -4.88 -4.79 11.61
N TYR A 23 -5.09 -3.56 11.16
CA TYR A 23 -6.39 -2.98 10.90
C TYR A 23 -6.70 -3.09 9.42
N GLU A 24 -7.97 -2.98 9.09
CA GLU A 24 -8.47 -2.86 7.72
C GLU A 24 -9.70 -1.95 7.72
N TYR A 25 -9.94 -1.28 6.62
CA TYR A 25 -11.16 -0.52 6.42
C TYR A 25 -12.28 -1.45 5.97
N ASP A 26 -13.33 -1.54 6.79
CA ASP A 26 -14.53 -2.29 6.44
C ASP A 26 -15.43 -1.43 5.55
N PHE A 27 -15.54 -1.79 4.27
CA PHE A 27 -16.35 -1.05 3.30
C PHE A 27 -17.86 -1.17 3.53
N GLU A 28 -18.34 -2.21 4.19
CA GLU A 28 -19.77 -2.36 4.52
C GLU A 28 -20.14 -1.50 5.73
N LEU A 29 -19.31 -1.53 6.78
CA LEU A 29 -19.53 -0.75 8.01
C LEU A 29 -19.07 0.69 7.91
N LYS A 30 -18.22 1.01 6.92
CA LYS A 30 -17.52 2.29 6.75
C LYS A 30 -16.73 2.69 7.99
N ARG A 31 -15.96 1.75 8.54
CA ARG A 31 -15.21 1.91 9.80
C ARG A 31 -13.89 1.15 9.74
N MET A 32 -12.92 1.62 10.51
CA MET A 32 -11.73 0.83 10.82
C MET A 32 -12.11 -0.39 11.65
N ARG A 33 -11.70 -1.57 11.19
CA ARG A 33 -11.89 -2.86 11.84
C ARG A 33 -10.54 -3.39 12.28
N PHE A 34 -10.50 -3.96 13.48
CA PHE A 34 -9.38 -4.80 13.91
C PHE A 34 -9.55 -6.17 13.26
N ASP A 35 -8.66 -6.51 12.33
CA ASP A 35 -8.59 -7.85 11.75
C ASP A 35 -7.92 -8.78 12.77
N ARG A 36 -6.66 -8.51 13.07
CA ARG A 36 -5.86 -9.31 14.00
C ARG A 36 -4.64 -8.58 14.53
N MET A 37 -4.00 -9.17 15.53
CA MET A 37 -2.63 -8.85 15.90
C MET A 37 -1.67 -9.72 15.08
N LEU A 38 -0.55 -9.19 14.58
CA LEU A 38 0.46 -10.01 13.90
C LEU A 38 0.98 -11.09 14.85
N PHE A 39 1.04 -12.33 14.37
CA PHE A 39 1.41 -13.49 15.19
C PHE A 39 2.90 -13.40 15.57
N SER A 40 3.73 -12.92 14.64
CA SER A 40 5.14 -12.58 14.86
C SER A 40 5.30 -11.30 15.69
N SER A 41 6.40 -11.19 16.46
CA SER A 41 6.74 -9.99 17.23
C SER A 41 7.34 -8.90 16.33
N MET A 42 6.57 -8.48 15.33
CA MET A 42 6.95 -7.53 14.30
C MET A 42 5.95 -6.37 14.25
N MET A 43 6.35 -5.29 13.59
CA MET A 43 5.56 -4.08 13.44
C MET A 43 5.68 -3.59 12.00
N TYR A 44 4.63 -2.96 11.47
CA TYR A 44 4.65 -2.40 10.12
C TYR A 44 5.76 -1.34 9.99
N PRO A 45 6.62 -1.41 8.96
CA PRO A 45 7.81 -0.55 8.84
C PRO A 45 7.48 0.88 8.37
N ALA A 46 6.29 1.07 7.79
CA ALA A 46 5.78 2.33 7.27
C ALA A 46 4.27 2.41 7.51
N ASP A 47 3.66 3.57 7.23
CA ASP A 47 2.20 3.65 7.21
C ASP A 47 1.69 2.81 6.04
N TYR A 48 0.66 2.02 6.28
CA TYR A 48 0.11 1.09 5.31
C TYR A 48 -1.38 1.33 5.13
N GLY A 49 -1.86 1.19 3.90
CA GLY A 49 -3.28 1.18 3.60
C GLY A 49 -3.50 0.94 2.12
N PHE A 50 -4.46 1.63 1.53
CA PHE A 50 -4.82 1.41 0.13
C PHE A 50 -5.12 2.70 -0.65
N ILE A 51 -5.13 2.56 -1.97
CA ILE A 51 -5.52 3.61 -2.93
C ILE A 51 -7.01 3.45 -3.26
N PRO A 52 -7.88 4.40 -2.89
CA PRO A 52 -9.31 4.33 -3.17
C PRO A 52 -9.61 4.22 -4.67
N GLU A 53 -10.76 3.64 -5.00
CA GLU A 53 -11.25 3.54 -6.38
C GLU A 53 -10.24 2.84 -7.34
N THR A 54 -9.50 1.86 -6.81
CA THR A 54 -8.64 0.95 -7.57
C THR A 54 -9.06 -0.51 -7.33
N LEU A 55 -8.62 -1.41 -8.21
CA LEU A 55 -8.85 -2.85 -8.08
C LEU A 55 -7.58 -3.60 -8.48
N ALA A 56 -6.94 -4.28 -7.55
CA ALA A 56 -5.78 -5.14 -7.77
C ALA A 56 -6.21 -6.54 -8.27
N LEU A 57 -5.26 -7.47 -8.43
CA LEU A 57 -5.53 -8.81 -8.97
C LEU A 57 -6.07 -9.79 -7.92
N ASP A 58 -5.86 -9.51 -6.65
CA ASP A 58 -6.37 -10.28 -5.51
C ASP A 58 -7.84 -9.96 -5.15
N GLY A 59 -8.42 -8.97 -5.81
CA GLY A 59 -9.81 -8.53 -5.63
C GLY A 59 -9.97 -7.34 -4.68
N ASP A 60 -8.90 -6.89 -4.04
CA ASP A 60 -8.91 -5.79 -3.08
C ASP A 60 -8.40 -4.48 -3.75
N PRO A 61 -8.55 -3.31 -3.11
CA PRO A 61 -7.91 -2.08 -3.57
C PRO A 61 -6.38 -2.22 -3.59
N LEU A 62 -5.71 -1.47 -4.46
CA LEU A 62 -4.25 -1.49 -4.56
C LEU A 62 -3.59 -1.00 -3.26
N ASP A 63 -2.75 -1.85 -2.69
CA ASP A 63 -2.04 -1.57 -1.45
C ASP A 63 -0.96 -0.50 -1.61
N VAL A 64 -0.71 0.24 -0.52
CA VAL A 64 0.32 1.27 -0.46
C VAL A 64 1.07 1.27 0.87
N LEU A 65 2.38 1.47 0.81
CA LEU A 65 3.23 1.83 1.94
C LEU A 65 3.68 3.29 1.78
N VAL A 66 3.40 4.11 2.78
CA VAL A 66 3.80 5.51 2.82
C VAL A 66 4.94 5.68 3.81
N LEU A 67 6.12 6.04 3.31
CA LEU A 67 7.30 6.27 4.13
C LEU A 67 7.14 7.58 4.90
N VAL A 68 7.06 7.46 6.23
CA VAL A 68 6.84 8.59 7.16
C VAL A 68 7.83 8.54 8.32
N ASN A 69 8.18 9.71 8.87
CA ASN A 69 8.98 9.80 10.08
C ASN A 69 8.13 9.56 11.33
N GLU A 70 7.00 10.25 11.42
CA GLU A 70 6.02 10.12 12.49
C GLU A 70 4.80 9.34 11.97
N PRO A 71 4.33 8.30 12.68
CA PRO A 71 3.16 7.55 12.25
C PRO A 71 1.90 8.43 12.24
N THR A 72 0.99 8.18 11.30
CA THR A 72 -0.33 8.81 11.35
C THR A 72 -1.29 8.03 12.27
N PHE A 73 -2.56 7.91 11.87
CA PHE A 73 -3.60 7.20 12.60
C PHE A 73 -4.52 6.44 11.64
N PRO A 74 -5.14 5.33 12.05
CA PRO A 74 -6.08 4.59 11.20
C PRO A 74 -7.24 5.47 10.72
N GLY A 75 -7.54 5.43 9.42
CA GLY A 75 -8.53 6.26 8.75
C GLY A 75 -8.03 7.63 8.31
N CYS A 76 -6.74 7.94 8.50
CA CYS A 76 -6.15 9.17 7.98
C CYS A 76 -6.10 9.13 6.45
N VAL A 77 -6.56 10.21 5.79
CA VAL A 77 -6.42 10.39 4.35
C VAL A 77 -5.22 11.29 4.09
N MET A 78 -4.35 10.88 3.17
CA MET A 78 -3.10 11.58 2.87
C MET A 78 -2.87 11.69 1.36
N GLU A 79 -2.52 12.88 0.89
CA GLU A 79 -2.01 13.05 -0.47
C GLU A 79 -0.54 12.61 -0.54
N VAL A 80 -0.27 11.66 -1.42
CA VAL A 80 1.05 11.05 -1.60
C VAL A 80 1.50 11.11 -3.05
N LYS A 81 2.79 10.88 -3.27
CA LYS A 81 3.35 10.60 -4.61
C LYS A 81 4.07 9.24 -4.60
N PRO A 82 4.01 8.47 -5.70
CA PRO A 82 4.70 7.20 -5.81
C PRO A 82 6.19 7.41 -6.05
N ILE A 83 7.01 6.51 -5.53
CA ILE A 83 8.47 6.46 -5.76
C ILE A 83 8.95 5.07 -6.19
N GLY A 84 8.08 4.06 -6.16
CA GLY A 84 8.37 2.71 -6.65
C GLY A 84 7.28 1.71 -6.26
N VAL A 85 7.58 0.44 -6.44
CA VAL A 85 6.66 -0.66 -6.11
C VAL A 85 7.43 -1.84 -5.53
N PHE A 86 6.82 -2.52 -4.58
CA PHE A 86 7.30 -3.79 -4.03
C PHE A 86 6.42 -4.92 -4.57
N HIS A 87 7.06 -5.94 -5.15
CA HIS A 87 6.38 -7.10 -5.69
C HIS A 87 6.46 -8.26 -4.71
N MET A 88 5.29 -8.79 -4.38
CA MET A 88 5.16 -10.04 -3.65
C MET A 88 3.92 -10.80 -4.15
N ALA A 89 3.90 -12.08 -3.86
CA ALA A 89 2.74 -12.93 -4.04
C ALA A 89 2.45 -13.68 -2.75
N ASP A 90 1.16 -13.90 -2.48
CA ASP A 90 0.72 -14.79 -1.42
C ASP A 90 -0.30 -15.82 -1.95
N ASP A 91 -0.94 -16.59 -1.06
CA ASP A 91 -1.90 -17.63 -1.42
C ASP A 91 -3.06 -17.13 -2.31
N LYS A 92 -3.34 -15.81 -2.35
CA LYS A 92 -4.38 -15.20 -3.20
C LYS A 92 -3.87 -14.79 -4.60
N GLY A 93 -2.56 -14.77 -4.83
CA GLY A 93 -1.96 -14.34 -6.09
C GLY A 93 -1.02 -13.13 -5.92
N PRO A 94 -0.79 -12.36 -7.00
CA PRO A 94 0.02 -11.14 -6.95
C PRO A 94 -0.55 -10.10 -5.99
N ASP A 95 0.33 -9.52 -5.18
CA ASP A 95 0.02 -8.57 -4.10
C ASP A 95 1.03 -7.39 -4.15
N GLU A 96 0.96 -6.59 -5.21
CA GLU A 96 1.87 -5.45 -5.38
C GLU A 96 1.55 -4.31 -4.40
N LYS A 97 2.61 -3.71 -3.83
CA LYS A 97 2.47 -2.59 -2.90
C LYS A 97 3.18 -1.37 -3.44
N VAL A 98 2.43 -0.30 -3.71
CA VAL A 98 3.01 0.96 -4.16
C VAL A 98 3.75 1.60 -3.00
N ILE A 99 4.98 2.05 -3.26
CA ILE A 99 5.78 2.78 -2.28
C ILE A 99 5.62 4.27 -2.54
N CYS A 100 5.23 5.00 -1.51
CA CYS A 100 4.85 6.39 -1.59
C CYS A 100 5.56 7.24 -0.53
N VAL A 101 5.58 8.55 -0.78
CA VAL A 101 5.98 9.57 0.21
C VAL A 101 4.90 10.65 0.31
N PRO A 102 4.69 11.28 1.49
CA PRO A 102 3.73 12.37 1.65
C PRO A 102 4.15 13.60 0.85
N VAL A 103 3.21 14.23 0.13
CA VAL A 103 3.49 15.45 -0.63
C VAL A 103 3.82 16.64 0.29
N SER A 104 3.17 16.70 1.45
CA SER A 104 3.33 17.81 2.40
C SER A 104 4.49 17.63 3.40
N ASP A 105 5.23 16.52 3.34
CA ASP A 105 6.39 16.29 4.21
C ASP A 105 7.67 16.90 3.59
N PRO A 106 8.34 17.87 4.25
CA PRO A 106 9.49 18.57 3.69
C PRO A 106 10.78 17.72 3.59
N ILE A 107 10.81 16.56 4.24
CA ILE A 107 11.92 15.60 4.21
C ILE A 107 11.64 14.58 3.12
N TRP A 108 10.51 13.88 3.20
CA TRP A 108 10.19 12.76 2.32
C TRP A 108 9.82 13.19 0.90
N ASN A 109 9.14 14.35 0.72
CA ASN A 109 8.75 14.82 -0.60
C ASN A 109 9.95 15.18 -1.52
N LYS A 110 11.19 15.15 -1.03
CA LYS A 110 12.38 15.34 -1.87
C LYS A 110 12.75 14.08 -2.66
N LEU A 111 12.34 12.90 -2.22
CA LEU A 111 12.63 11.63 -2.89
C LEU A 111 11.67 11.44 -4.08
N ASN A 112 12.17 10.91 -5.19
CA ASN A 112 11.38 10.71 -6.41
C ASN A 112 11.47 9.29 -6.97
N ASP A 113 12.36 8.46 -6.42
CA ASP A 113 12.60 7.08 -6.85
C ASP A 113 13.15 6.25 -5.67
N LEU A 114 12.95 4.93 -5.67
CA LEU A 114 13.49 4.04 -4.64
C LEU A 114 15.00 4.17 -4.45
N LYS A 115 15.76 4.50 -5.50
CA LYS A 115 17.21 4.73 -5.39
C LYS A 115 17.60 5.91 -4.49
N ASP A 116 16.66 6.81 -4.22
CA ASP A 116 16.86 7.95 -3.31
C ASP A 116 16.67 7.53 -1.83
N VAL A 117 16.10 6.35 -1.58
CA VAL A 117 15.82 5.81 -0.24
C VAL A 117 17.07 5.13 0.33
N ASN A 118 17.22 5.16 1.66
CA ASN A 118 18.26 4.39 2.34
C ASN A 118 18.15 2.90 1.96
N PRO A 119 19.20 2.28 1.35
CA PRO A 119 19.15 0.89 0.91
C PRO A 119 18.88 -0.11 2.04
N HIS A 120 19.17 0.24 3.31
CA HIS A 120 18.85 -0.63 4.43
C HIS A 120 17.34 -0.66 4.72
N LEU A 121 16.64 0.48 4.58
CA LEU A 121 15.19 0.55 4.77
C LEU A 121 14.46 -0.32 3.74
N ILE A 122 14.94 -0.35 2.49
CA ILE A 122 14.42 -1.25 1.45
C ILE A 122 14.51 -2.71 1.91
N LYS A 123 15.66 -3.13 2.47
CA LYS A 123 15.84 -4.49 3.02
C LYS A 123 14.96 -4.77 4.24
N GLU A 124 14.75 -3.78 5.11
CA GLU A 124 13.86 -3.92 6.27
C GLU A 124 12.40 -4.17 5.85
N ILE A 125 11.93 -3.43 4.84
CA ILE A 125 10.57 -3.60 4.29
C ILE A 125 10.45 -4.97 3.63
N GLU A 126 11.41 -5.35 2.79
CA GLU A 126 11.44 -6.67 2.14
C GLU A 126 11.38 -7.81 3.16
N HIS A 127 12.25 -7.75 4.18
CA HIS A 127 12.32 -8.76 5.22
C HIS A 127 11.03 -8.83 6.04
N PHE A 128 10.40 -7.68 6.33
CA PHE A 128 9.10 -7.65 7.01
C PHE A 128 8.07 -8.49 6.25
N PHE A 129 7.83 -8.23 4.97
CA PHE A 129 6.83 -8.96 4.19
C PHE A 129 7.20 -10.42 3.95
N GLN A 130 8.49 -10.74 3.89
CA GLN A 130 8.96 -12.11 3.74
C GLN A 130 8.56 -13.01 4.92
N VAL A 131 8.51 -12.49 6.16
CA VAL A 131 8.40 -13.33 7.37
C VAL A 131 7.24 -12.98 8.31
N TYR A 132 6.51 -11.88 8.09
CA TYR A 132 5.44 -11.45 9.03
C TYR A 132 4.30 -12.46 9.18
N LYS A 133 4.09 -13.32 8.17
CA LYS A 133 3.06 -14.36 8.10
C LYS A 133 3.58 -15.76 8.50
N ASP A 134 4.85 -15.92 8.87
CA ASP A 134 5.46 -17.22 9.18
C ASP A 134 4.71 -17.98 10.30
N LEU A 135 4.38 -17.29 11.39
CA LEU A 135 3.66 -17.90 12.51
C LEU A 135 2.16 -18.11 12.22
N GLU A 136 1.65 -17.57 11.11
CA GLU A 136 0.33 -17.92 10.56
C GLU A 136 0.39 -19.18 9.67
N ASN A 137 1.59 -19.78 9.48
CA ASN A 137 1.87 -20.88 8.55
C ASN A 137 1.47 -20.60 7.10
N LYS A 138 1.56 -19.33 6.69
CA LYS A 138 1.32 -18.90 5.30
C LYS A 138 2.65 -18.58 4.63
N LYS A 139 2.75 -18.88 3.35
CA LYS A 139 3.93 -18.54 2.55
C LYS A 139 3.71 -17.21 1.83
N VAL A 140 4.80 -16.47 1.71
CA VAL A 140 4.89 -15.24 0.93
C VAL A 140 6.11 -15.37 0.05
N ASP A 141 5.94 -15.12 -1.25
CA ASP A 141 7.03 -15.09 -2.21
C ASP A 141 7.34 -13.63 -2.54
N VAL A 142 8.58 -13.21 -2.25
CA VAL A 142 9.06 -11.87 -2.59
C VAL A 142 9.63 -11.90 -4.00
N GLU A 143 9.13 -11.04 -4.87
CA GLU A 143 9.51 -10.98 -6.29
C GLU A 143 10.41 -9.77 -6.61
N GLY A 144 10.60 -8.85 -5.65
CA GLY A 144 11.58 -7.77 -5.73
C GLY A 144 10.95 -6.39 -5.80
N TRP A 145 11.64 -5.46 -6.48
CA TRP A 145 11.31 -4.04 -6.50
C TRP A 145 11.26 -3.50 -7.92
N GLY A 146 10.26 -2.65 -8.19
CA GLY A 146 10.09 -1.89 -9.41
C GLY A 146 10.26 -0.39 -9.19
N ASP A 147 10.60 0.35 -10.26
CA ASP A 147 10.83 1.79 -10.20
C ASP A 147 9.52 2.60 -10.16
N VAL A 148 9.66 3.93 -10.11
CA VAL A 148 8.51 4.84 -10.09
C VAL A 148 7.64 4.76 -11.36
N ASN A 149 8.19 4.38 -12.51
CA ASN A 149 7.42 4.27 -13.74
C ASN A 149 6.55 3.01 -13.70
N GLU A 150 7.11 1.89 -13.25
CA GLU A 150 6.38 0.65 -13.06
C GLU A 150 5.23 0.81 -12.05
N ALA A 151 5.49 1.50 -10.94
CA ALA A 151 4.45 1.85 -9.96
C ALA A 151 3.27 2.62 -10.57
N LYS A 152 3.56 3.60 -11.44
CA LYS A 152 2.54 4.37 -12.15
C LYS A 152 1.77 3.52 -13.16
N GLU A 153 2.44 2.60 -13.85
CA GLU A 153 1.78 1.67 -14.76
C GLU A 153 0.81 0.73 -14.03
N ILE A 154 1.22 0.19 -12.88
CA ILE A 154 0.38 -0.67 -12.04
C ILE A 154 -0.85 0.10 -11.55
N LEU A 155 -0.66 1.33 -11.07
CA LEU A 155 -1.77 2.18 -10.65
C LEU A 155 -2.75 2.45 -11.80
N VAL A 156 -2.26 2.73 -13.01
CA VAL A 156 -3.13 2.88 -14.19
C VAL A 156 -3.90 1.60 -14.48
N LYS A 157 -3.24 0.43 -14.46
CA LYS A 157 -3.89 -0.87 -14.69
C LYS A 157 -5.00 -1.11 -13.67
N CYS A 158 -4.74 -0.87 -12.38
CA CYS A 158 -5.71 -1.05 -11.31
C CYS A 158 -6.87 -0.05 -11.38
N THR A 159 -6.59 1.20 -11.74
CA THR A 159 -7.61 2.22 -11.97
C THR A 159 -8.51 1.87 -13.16
N ASN A 160 -7.92 1.43 -14.28
CA ASN A 160 -8.71 1.04 -15.46
C ASN A 160 -9.56 -0.19 -15.13
N ARG A 161 -8.99 -1.21 -14.48
CA ARG A 161 -9.72 -2.41 -14.04
C ARG A 161 -10.92 -2.05 -13.17
N PHE A 162 -10.75 -1.16 -12.19
CA PHE A 162 -11.83 -0.69 -11.34
C PHE A 162 -12.93 0.08 -12.10
N ASN A 163 -12.55 0.85 -13.11
CA ASN A 163 -13.50 1.61 -13.94
C ASN A 163 -14.26 0.73 -14.94
N GLU A 164 -13.66 -0.37 -15.37
CA GLU A 164 -14.24 -1.34 -16.31
C GLU A 164 -15.14 -2.38 -15.62
N LEU A 165 -15.22 -2.38 -14.28
CA LEU A 165 -16.16 -3.23 -13.54
C LEU A 165 -17.61 -2.94 -13.93
N GLU A 166 -18.26 -3.92 -14.55
CA GLU A 166 -19.70 -3.89 -14.79
C GLU A 166 -20.47 -4.03 -13.48
N ASN A 167 -21.61 -3.32 -13.36
CA ASN A 167 -22.51 -3.38 -12.19
C ASN A 167 -21.83 -3.07 -10.84
N LYS A 168 -20.82 -2.19 -10.85
CA LYS A 168 -20.12 -1.74 -9.64
C LYS A 168 -21.11 -1.22 -8.58
N PRO A 169 -21.10 -1.75 -7.35
CA PRO A 169 -21.89 -1.21 -6.24
C PRO A 169 -21.59 0.27 -5.99
N GLU A 170 -22.61 1.04 -5.62
CA GLU A 170 -22.42 2.44 -5.26
C GLU A 170 -21.46 2.56 -4.06
N GLY A 171 -20.40 3.34 -4.22
CA GLY A 171 -19.38 3.52 -3.20
C GLY A 171 -18.38 2.38 -3.03
N LEU A 172 -18.35 1.38 -3.94
CA LEU A 172 -17.32 0.32 -3.90
C LEU A 172 -15.92 0.95 -3.83
N PHE A 173 -15.14 0.56 -2.82
CA PHE A 173 -13.77 1.05 -2.59
C PHE A 173 -13.61 2.56 -2.53
N SER A 174 -14.71 3.28 -2.27
CA SER A 174 -14.68 4.73 -2.10
C SER A 174 -14.54 5.08 -0.63
N ILE A 175 -13.80 6.16 -0.38
CA ILE A 175 -13.63 6.77 0.95
C ILE A 175 -14.45 8.07 1.09
N LYS A 176 -15.37 8.30 0.14
CA LYS A 176 -16.29 9.44 0.12
C LYS A 176 -17.62 9.14 0.82
#